data_AF-A0AAN8ZWY2-F1
#
_entry.id   AF-A0AAN8ZWY2-F1
#
_cell.length_a   1.000
_cell.length_b   1.000
_cell.length_c   1.000
_cell.angle_alpha   90.00
_cell.angle_beta   90.00
_cell.angle_gamma   90.00
#
_symmetry.space_group_name_H-M   'P 1'
#
loop_
_entity.id
_entity.type
_entity.pdbx_description
1 polymer ?
#
loop_
_entity_poly.entity_id
_entity_poly.type
_entity_poly.pdbx_seq_one_letter_code
_entity_poly.pdbx_strand_id
1 'polypeptide(L)'
;MEEGMMAASAGGLLLSWVGAGTSPVDWCEDNYTVTPHIAEFVNTVSNILFLIVPAACTRLWASYAKHVSRGIHVTPTHSKQP
;
A
#
# COMPACT_ATOMS: atom_id res chain seq x y z
N MET A 1 -25.75 -22.22 28.13
CA MET A 1 -24.54 -21.39 28.13
C MET A 1 -24.33 -20.89 26.70
N GLU A 2 -25.08 -19.94 26.12
CA GLU A 2 -25.76 -18.77 26.69
C GLU A 2 -24.92 -18.10 27.77
N GLU A 3 -23.93 -17.33 27.34
CA GLU A 3 -23.45 -16.10 28.00
C GLU A 3 -22.47 -15.45 26.99
N GLY A 4 -22.90 -14.38 26.30
CA GLY A 4 -21.94 -13.45 25.70
C GLY A 4 -22.04 -13.15 24.20
N MET A 5 -23.22 -13.22 23.57
CA MET A 5 -23.50 -12.36 22.42
C MET A 5 -23.59 -10.91 22.93
N MET A 6 -22.45 -10.26 23.18
CA MET A 6 -22.36 -8.87 23.63
C MET A 6 -21.17 -8.18 22.97
N ALA A 7 -21.34 -7.84 21.69
CA ALA A 7 -20.94 -6.55 21.10
C ALA A 7 -20.98 -6.67 19.57
N ALA A 8 -22.19 -6.68 19.00
CA ALA A 8 -22.39 -6.10 17.67
C ALA A 8 -22.20 -4.58 17.77
N SER A 9 -20.96 -4.16 18.08
CA SER A 9 -20.50 -2.80 17.89
C SER A 9 -20.30 -2.62 16.38
N ALA A 10 -20.58 -1.44 15.85
CA ALA A 10 -20.25 -1.07 14.47
C ALA A 10 -18.79 -1.42 14.07
N GLY A 11 -17.89 -1.64 15.04
CA GLY A 11 -16.55 -2.18 14.83
C GLY A 11 -16.48 -3.62 14.29
N GLY A 12 -17.46 -4.49 14.58
CA GLY A 12 -17.49 -5.87 14.06
C GLY A 12 -17.87 -5.95 12.58
N LEU A 13 -18.76 -5.07 12.13
CA LEU A 13 -19.13 -4.92 10.72
C LEU A 13 -18.04 -4.23 9.89
N LEU A 14 -17.30 -3.28 10.48
CA LEU A 14 -16.17 -2.64 9.82
C LEU A 14 -15.02 -3.62 9.57
N LEU A 15 -14.75 -4.54 10.51
CA LEU A 15 -13.71 -5.55 10.34
C LEU A 15 -14.10 -6.65 9.36
N SER A 16 -15.40 -6.99 9.24
CA SER A 16 -15.85 -8.00 8.28
C SER A 16 -15.64 -7.57 6.82
N TRP A 17 -15.73 -6.26 6.54
CA TRP A 17 -15.47 -5.70 5.21
C TRP A 17 -14.00 -5.80 4.79
N VAL A 18 -13.07 -5.80 5.74
CA VAL A 18 -11.65 -6.06 5.45
C VAL A 18 -11.45 -7.53 5.10
N GLY A 19 -12.12 -8.45 5.81
CA GLY A 19 -11.95 -9.89 5.62
C GLY A 19 -12.61 -10.47 4.35
N ALA A 20 -13.72 -9.89 3.89
CA ALA A 20 -14.38 -10.32 2.66
C ALA A 20 -13.67 -9.72 1.43
N GLY A 21 -12.93 -10.54 0.68
CA GLY A 21 -12.40 -10.14 -0.62
C GLY A 21 -13.53 -9.70 -1.54
N THR A 22 -13.58 -8.40 -1.85
CA THR A 22 -14.59 -7.82 -2.77
C THR A 22 -14.10 -7.79 -4.22
N SER A 23 -12.88 -8.25 -4.47
CA SER A 23 -12.34 -8.35 -5.82
C SER A 23 -13.12 -9.40 -6.61
N PRO A 24 -13.46 -9.13 -7.88
CA PRO A 24 -14.13 -10.10 -8.75
C PRO A 24 -13.21 -11.27 -9.17
N VAL A 25 -11.91 -11.16 -8.87
CA VAL A 25 -10.87 -12.13 -9.20
C VAL A 25 -10.08 -12.42 -7.94
N ASP A 26 -9.89 -13.72 -7.68
CA ASP A 26 -9.03 -14.29 -6.65
C ASP A 26 -7.84 -14.95 -7.37
N TRP A 27 -6.62 -14.73 -6.89
CA TRP A 27 -5.45 -15.28 -7.53
C TRP A 27 -5.18 -16.70 -7.02
N CYS A 28 -4.10 -17.32 -7.48
CA CYS A 28 -3.72 -18.68 -7.05
C CYS A 28 -3.21 -18.72 -5.59
N GLU A 29 -2.94 -17.58 -4.96
CA GLU A 29 -2.41 -17.51 -3.60
C GLU A 29 -3.55 -17.45 -2.57
N ASP A 30 -3.49 -18.30 -1.55
CA ASP A 30 -4.53 -18.33 -0.51
C ASP A 30 -4.56 -17.04 0.33
N ASN A 31 -5.78 -16.55 0.57
CA ASN A 31 -6.05 -15.36 1.38
C ASN A 31 -5.71 -15.57 2.86
N TYR A 32 -5.03 -14.60 3.47
CA TYR A 32 -4.71 -14.52 4.92
C TYR A 32 -3.89 -15.68 5.51
N THR A 33 -3.19 -16.45 4.67
CA THR A 33 -2.40 -17.62 5.12
C THR A 33 -1.18 -17.25 5.97
N VAL A 34 -0.51 -16.12 5.65
CA VAL A 34 0.70 -15.69 6.37
C VAL A 34 0.38 -14.75 7.55
N THR A 35 -0.59 -13.85 7.37
CA THR A 35 -1.00 -12.88 8.39
C THR A 35 -2.49 -12.59 8.27
N PRO A 36 -3.22 -12.44 9.40
CA PRO A 36 -4.65 -12.12 9.38
C PRO A 36 -4.96 -10.71 8.86
N HIS A 37 -3.94 -9.90 8.58
CA HIS A 37 -4.09 -8.50 8.16
C HIS A 37 -3.91 -8.28 6.66
N ILE A 38 -3.30 -9.23 5.94
CA ILE A 38 -2.93 -9.06 4.53
C ILE A 38 -3.35 -10.33 3.77
N ALA A 39 -4.29 -10.17 2.84
CA ALA A 39 -4.63 -11.16 1.83
C ALA A 39 -3.48 -11.30 0.82
N GLU A 40 -3.27 -12.52 0.28
CA GLU A 40 -2.26 -12.82 -0.75
C GLU A 40 -0.89 -12.16 -0.44
N PHE A 41 -0.24 -12.66 0.60
CA PHE A 41 0.93 -12.02 1.19
C PHE A 41 2.09 -11.86 0.19
N VAL A 42 2.38 -12.89 -0.61
CA VAL A 42 3.47 -12.89 -1.58
C VAL A 42 3.15 -11.97 -2.75
N ASN A 43 1.93 -11.99 -3.27
CA ASN A 43 1.45 -11.03 -4.27
C ASN A 43 1.57 -9.59 -3.74
N THR A 44 1.21 -9.34 -2.48
CA THR A 44 1.29 -8.00 -1.89
C THR A 44 2.73 -7.54 -1.67
N VAL A 45 3.56 -8.36 -1.01
CA VAL A 45 4.93 -7.98 -0.62
C VAL A 45 5.87 -7.88 -1.81
N SER A 46 5.68 -8.71 -2.84
CA SER A 46 6.49 -8.62 -4.07
C SER A 46 6.40 -7.24 -4.74
N ASN A 47 5.29 -6.50 -4.54
CA ASN A 47 5.12 -5.15 -5.08
C ASN A 47 5.96 -4.08 -4.38
N ILE A 48 6.55 -4.35 -3.20
CA ILE A 48 7.36 -3.37 -2.46
C ILE A 48 8.56 -2.88 -3.30
N LEU A 49 9.12 -3.76 -4.13
CA LEU A 49 10.24 -3.39 -5.02
C LEU A 49 9.85 -2.28 -6.00
N PHE A 50 8.61 -2.26 -6.48
CA PHE A 50 8.12 -1.20 -7.37
C PHE A 50 8.00 0.16 -6.67
N LEU A 51 7.99 0.20 -5.35
CA LEU A 51 8.01 1.45 -4.57
C LEU A 51 9.44 1.88 -4.24
N ILE A 52 10.28 0.93 -3.80
CA ILE A 52 11.64 1.21 -3.34
C ILE A 52 12.55 1.59 -4.51
N VAL A 53 12.49 0.86 -5.64
CA VAL A 53 13.40 1.08 -6.76
C VAL A 53 13.25 2.50 -7.36
N PRO A 54 12.05 2.99 -7.69
CA PRO A 54 11.90 4.37 -8.16
C PRO A 54 12.34 5.41 -7.13
N ALA A 55 12.02 5.22 -5.85
CA ALA A 55 12.43 6.16 -4.80
C ALA A 55 13.96 6.21 -4.62
N ALA A 56 14.64 5.07 -4.71
CA ALA A 56 16.10 4.99 -4.69
C ALA A 56 16.71 5.62 -5.94
N CYS A 57 16.20 5.29 -7.13
CA CYS A 57 16.66 5.85 -8.40
C CYS A 57 16.49 7.38 -8.44
N THR A 58 15.37 7.93 -7.96
CA THR A 58 15.20 9.38 -7.84
C THR A 58 16.34 10.02 -7.04
N ARG A 59 16.76 9.43 -5.91
CA ARG A 59 17.89 9.97 -5.13
C ARG A 59 19.22 9.82 -5.85
N LEU A 60 19.49 8.65 -6.43
CA LEU A 60 20.76 8.37 -7.13
C LEU A 60 20.95 9.25 -8.37
N TRP A 61 19.88 9.55 -9.09
CA TRP A 61 19.92 10.30 -10.35
C TRP A 61 19.70 11.81 -10.16
N ALA A 62 19.68 12.31 -8.93
CA ALA A 62 19.45 13.73 -8.64
C ALA A 62 20.49 14.67 -9.31
N SER A 63 21.76 14.25 -9.40
CA SER A 63 22.80 15.02 -10.10
C SER A 63 22.62 14.99 -11.62
N TYR A 64 22.18 13.86 -12.18
CA TYR A 64 21.90 13.74 -13.61
C TYR A 64 20.66 14.55 -14.01
N ALA A 65 19.61 14.54 -13.18
CA ALA A 65 18.37 15.29 -13.39
C ALA A 65 18.58 16.81 -13.50
N LYS A 66 19.65 17.36 -12.89
CA LYS A 66 20.02 18.78 -13.06
C LYS A 66 20.38 19.15 -14.49
N HIS A 67 20.84 18.18 -15.30
CA HIS A 67 21.39 18.40 -16.65
C HIS A 67 20.41 17.99 -17.76
N VAL A 68 19.38 17.19 -17.47
CA VAL A 68 18.43 16.68 -18.48
C VAL A 68 17.01 17.15 -18.23
N SER A 69 16.42 16.80 -17.08
CA SER A 69 15.10 17.29 -16.67
C SER A 69 14.90 17.11 -15.17
N ARG A 70 14.42 18.16 -14.51
CA ARG A 70 14.18 18.19 -13.06
C ARG A 70 12.81 17.65 -12.65
N GLY A 71 11.96 17.26 -13.60
CA GLY A 71 10.52 16.99 -13.39
C GLY A 71 10.22 16.01 -12.25
N ILE A 72 11.00 14.94 -12.12
CA ILE A 72 10.86 13.91 -11.06
C ILE A 72 11.21 14.45 -9.65
N HIS A 73 11.97 15.55 -9.57
CA HIS A 73 12.43 16.17 -8.32
C HIS A 73 11.69 17.47 -8.00
N VAL A 74 10.71 17.89 -8.80
CA VAL A 74 9.93 19.10 -8.52
C VAL A 74 8.93 18.79 -7.40
N THR A 75 9.35 19.02 -6.16
CA THR A 75 8.39 19.31 -5.10
C THR A 75 7.75 20.67 -5.41
N PRO A 76 6.43 20.85 -5.25
CA PRO A 76 5.78 22.16 -5.28
C PRO A 76 6.22 23.03 -4.10
N THR A 77 7.50 23.34 -4.01
CA THR A 77 7.96 24.44 -3.18
C THR A 77 7.69 25.68 -4.00
N HIS A 78 6.70 26.46 -3.56
CA HIS A 78 6.41 27.81 -4.02
C HIS A 78 7.68 28.66 -3.89
N SER A 79 8.57 28.55 -4.88
CA SER A 79 9.73 29.41 -5.00
C SER A 79 9.19 30.81 -5.27
N LYS A 80 9.29 31.67 -4.26
CA LYS A 80 9.27 33.11 -4.50
C LYS A 80 10.24 33.39 -5.65
N GLN A 81 9.71 33.79 -6.80
CA GLN A 81 10.50 34.43 -7.84
C GLN A 81 11.00 35.77 -7.29
N PRO A 82 12.29 36.13 -7.46
CA PRO A 82 12.72 37.52 -7.33
C PRO A 82 12.12 38.38 -8.44
#